data_AF-A0A954C0Y2-F1
#
_entry.id   AF-A0A954C0Y2-F1
#
_cell.length_a   1.000
_cell.length_b   1.000
_cell.length_c   1.000
_cell.angle_alpha   90.00
_cell.angle_beta   90.00
_cell.angle_gamma   90.00
#
_symmetry.space_group_name_H-M   'P 1'
#
loop_
_entity.id
_entity.type
_entity.pdbx_description
1 polymer ?
#
loop_
_entity_poly.entity_id
_entity_poly.type
_entity_poly.pdbx_seq_one_letter_code
_entity_poly.pdbx_strand_id
1 'polypeptide(L)'
;RSELSRVFEALDTSQRPLLVHCRQGSDRTGLISVIWLHDYKGESLEKAREQLAFFAYGHVPIGSSGSMGEFLDMYEAYTAEHPGEKLNIQQWVKLHYFEEKPGREIAAWYDGVLYPEVDS
;
A
#
# COMPACT_ATOMS: atom_id res chain seq x y z
N ARG A 1 0.76 12.88 10.14
CA ARG A 1 1.38 11.69 9.51
C ARG A 1 0.27 10.69 9.29
N SER A 2 0.00 10.24 8.06
CA SER A 2 -1.05 9.24 7.82
C SER A 2 -0.63 7.88 8.38
N GLU A 3 -1.60 7.00 8.68
CA GLU A 3 -1.30 5.65 9.20
C GLU A 3 -0.52 4.80 8.17
N LEU A 4 -0.75 5.00 6.86
CA LEU A 4 0.03 4.34 5.80
C LEU A 4 1.50 4.79 5.79
N SER A 5 1.78 6.08 5.98
CA SER A 5 3.17 6.56 6.07
C SER A 5 3.93 5.90 7.22
N ARG A 6 3.26 5.66 8.37
CA ARG A 6 3.84 4.95 9.52
C ARG A 6 4.09 3.47 9.22
N VAL A 7 3.21 2.83 8.46
CA VAL A 7 3.40 1.45 8.00
C VAL A 7 4.62 1.35 7.10
N PHE A 8 4.76 2.23 6.11
CA PHE A 8 5.90 2.22 5.21
C PHE A 8 7.23 2.44 5.95
N GLU A 9 7.28 3.43 6.84
CA GLU A 9 8.44 3.66 7.69
C GLU A 9 8.78 2.43 8.56
N ALA A 10 7.78 1.76 9.12
CA ALA A 10 8.00 0.53 9.87
C ALA A 10 8.54 -0.59 8.97
N LEU A 11 8.01 -0.77 7.76
CA LEU A 11 8.50 -1.77 6.80
C LEU A 11 9.94 -1.49 6.35
N ASP A 12 10.28 -0.22 6.12
CA ASP A 12 11.61 0.22 5.69
C ASP A 12 12.67 0.01 6.79
N THR A 13 12.32 0.31 8.04
CA THR A 13 13.29 0.36 9.16
C THR A 13 13.38 -0.92 9.99
N SER A 14 12.37 -1.80 9.95
CA SER A 14 12.34 -2.96 10.85
C SER A 14 13.40 -4.02 10.49
N GLN A 15 13.95 -4.71 11.49
CA GLN A 15 14.80 -5.87 11.23
C GLN A 15 13.96 -7.08 10.81
N ARG A 16 14.49 -7.93 9.93
CA ARG A 16 13.84 -9.17 9.49
C ARG A 16 14.25 -10.33 10.42
N PRO A 17 13.36 -11.32 10.68
CA PRO A 17 12.02 -11.53 10.11
C PRO A 17 10.94 -10.64 10.74
N LEU A 18 9.91 -10.30 9.96
CA LEU A 18 8.76 -9.50 10.39
C LEU A 18 7.51 -10.38 10.55
N LEU A 19 6.80 -10.21 11.67
CA LEU A 19 5.46 -10.78 11.87
C LEU A 19 4.43 -9.65 11.81
N VAL A 20 3.53 -9.72 10.84
CA VAL A 20 2.41 -8.77 10.69
C VAL A 20 1.12 -9.46 11.14
N HIS A 21 0.39 -8.83 12.05
CA HIS A 21 -0.92 -9.30 12.47
C HIS A 21 -1.84 -8.13 12.82
N CYS A 22 -3.15 -8.34 12.70
CA CYS A 22 -4.15 -7.42 13.24
C CYS A 22 -5.13 -8.16 14.16
N ARG A 23 -5.95 -7.42 14.92
CA ARG A 23 -6.88 -8.01 15.90
C ARG A 23 -7.89 -8.99 15.31
N GLN A 24 -8.28 -8.81 14.04
CA GLN A 24 -9.22 -9.68 13.31
C GLN A 24 -8.58 -10.38 12.09
N GLY A 25 -7.24 -10.33 11.96
CA GLY A 25 -6.46 -11.10 11.00
C GLY A 25 -6.61 -10.84 9.49
N SER A 26 -7.70 -10.22 9.01
CA SER A 26 -8.05 -10.29 7.58
C SER A 26 -7.64 -9.06 6.76
N ASP A 27 -8.41 -7.95 6.79
CA ASP A 27 -8.24 -6.90 5.77
C ASP A 27 -6.93 -6.10 5.85
N ARG A 28 -6.51 -5.66 7.04
CA ARG A 28 -5.28 -4.85 7.21
C ARG A 28 -4.00 -5.67 7.13
N THR A 29 -4.01 -6.88 7.66
CA THR A 29 -2.87 -7.80 7.51
C THR A 29 -2.69 -8.13 6.04
N GLY A 30 -3.77 -8.45 5.33
CA GLY A 30 -3.75 -8.74 3.90
C GLY A 30 -3.16 -7.59 3.10
N LEU A 31 -3.60 -6.35 3.32
CA LEU A 31 -3.06 -5.19 2.61
C LEU A 31 -1.54 -5.00 2.85
N ILE A 32 -1.08 -5.13 4.09
CA ILE A 32 0.35 -5.02 4.40
C ILE A 32 1.14 -6.16 3.74
N SER A 33 0.59 -7.37 3.70
CA SER A 33 1.20 -8.50 2.99
C SER A 33 1.28 -8.26 1.48
N VAL A 34 0.25 -7.66 0.86
CA VAL A 34 0.28 -7.27 -0.55
C VAL A 34 1.43 -6.29 -0.80
N ILE A 35 1.50 -5.21 -0.02
CA ILE A 35 2.56 -4.19 -0.11
C ILE A 35 3.92 -4.84 0.05
N TRP A 36 4.08 -5.72 1.04
CA TRP A 36 5.34 -6.42 1.28
C TRP A 36 5.80 -7.26 0.08
N LEU A 37 4.90 -8.08 -0.47
CA LEU A 37 5.21 -8.94 -1.60
C LEU A 37 5.49 -8.12 -2.88
N HIS A 38 4.70 -7.08 -3.13
CA HIS A 38 4.86 -6.27 -4.32
C HIS A 38 6.08 -5.36 -4.26
N ASP A 39 6.14 -4.46 -3.26
CA ASP A 39 7.15 -3.39 -3.20
C ASP A 39 8.54 -3.90 -2.78
N TYR A 40 8.60 -4.94 -1.94
CA TYR A 40 9.87 -5.40 -1.35
C TYR A 40 10.33 -6.78 -1.86
N LYS A 41 9.42 -7.61 -2.38
CA LYS A 41 9.77 -8.92 -2.96
C LYS A 41 9.68 -8.95 -4.49
N GLY A 42 9.14 -7.91 -5.13
CA GLY A 42 9.03 -7.83 -6.58
C GLY A 42 8.02 -8.79 -7.18
N GLU A 43 7.06 -9.28 -6.39
CA GLU A 43 5.98 -10.13 -6.87
C GLU A 43 4.97 -9.29 -7.68
N SER A 44 4.30 -9.91 -8.65
CA SER A 44 3.25 -9.22 -9.41
C SER A 44 2.10 -8.80 -8.49
N LEU A 45 1.44 -7.68 -8.83
CA LEU A 45 0.29 -7.21 -8.07
C LEU A 45 -0.81 -8.29 -8.03
N GLU A 46 -1.06 -8.96 -9.16
CA GLU A 46 -2.01 -10.07 -9.27
C GLU A 46 -1.75 -11.17 -8.21
N LYS A 47 -0.51 -11.63 -8.10
CA LYS A 47 -0.13 -12.67 -7.14
C LYS A 47 -0.15 -12.16 -5.70
N ALA A 48 0.29 -10.92 -5.48
CA ALA A 48 0.27 -10.30 -4.17
C ALA A 48 -1.17 -10.13 -3.64
N ARG A 49 -2.14 -9.81 -4.51
CA ARG A 49 -3.56 -9.63 -4.19
C ARG A 49 -4.23 -10.88 -3.60
N GLU A 50 -3.71 -12.07 -3.87
CA GLU A 50 -4.20 -13.31 -3.25
C GLU A 50 -4.12 -13.26 -1.71
N GLN A 51 -3.22 -12.44 -1.14
CA GLN A 51 -3.12 -12.25 0.31
C GLN A 51 -4.34 -11.56 0.93
N LEU A 52 -5.17 -10.86 0.14
CA LEU A 52 -6.46 -10.33 0.61
C LEU A 52 -7.52 -11.43 0.75
N ALA A 53 -7.40 -12.50 -0.04
CA ALA A 53 -8.31 -13.65 -0.01
C ALA A 53 -7.83 -14.75 0.96
N PHE A 54 -6.61 -14.65 1.49
CA PHE A 54 -5.97 -15.76 2.19
C PHE A 54 -6.52 -15.97 3.60
N PHE A 55 -7.44 -16.93 3.72
CA PHE A 55 -7.91 -17.51 4.97
C PHE A 55 -6.97 -18.61 5.45
N ALA A 56 -6.10 -18.28 6.41
CA ALA A 56 -5.44 -19.33 7.19
C ALA A 56 -6.40 -20.06 8.15
N TYR A 57 -7.62 -19.55 8.44
CA TYR A 57 -8.53 -20.13 9.44
C TYR A 57 -10.05 -19.96 9.17
N GLY A 58 -10.53 -20.21 7.94
CA GLY A 58 -11.96 -20.54 7.74
C GLY A 58 -12.99 -19.42 7.91
N HIS A 59 -12.70 -18.21 7.42
CA HIS A 59 -13.74 -17.21 7.19
C HIS A 59 -14.02 -17.11 5.68
N VAL A 60 -15.18 -16.59 5.31
CA VAL A 60 -15.58 -16.33 3.92
C VAL A 60 -15.62 -14.80 3.82
N PRO A 61 -15.05 -14.16 2.78
CA PRO A 61 -15.08 -12.71 2.68
C PRO A 61 -16.46 -12.34 2.14
N ILE A 62 -17.45 -12.32 3.03
CA ILE A 62 -18.75 -11.71 2.77
C ILE A 62 -18.65 -10.29 3.32
N GLY A 63 -18.20 -9.36 2.47
CA GLY A 63 -18.63 -7.96 2.54
C GLY A 63 -17.78 -6.93 3.30
N SER A 64 -16.53 -7.20 3.73
CA SER A 64 -15.67 -6.16 4.36
C SER A 64 -14.44 -5.72 3.56
N SER A 65 -14.09 -6.39 2.45
CA SER A 65 -12.88 -6.10 1.67
C SER A 65 -13.01 -4.92 0.70
N GLY A 66 -14.12 -4.17 0.74
CA GLY A 66 -14.39 -3.07 -0.21
C GLY A 66 -13.25 -2.04 -0.25
N SER A 67 -12.88 -1.47 0.90
CA SER A 67 -11.92 -0.35 0.91
C SER A 67 -10.48 -0.74 0.57
N MET A 68 -10.03 -1.97 0.91
CA MET A 68 -8.67 -2.43 0.60
C MET A 68 -8.56 -2.92 -0.84
N GLY A 69 -9.60 -3.58 -1.36
CA GLY A 69 -9.71 -3.92 -2.77
C GLY A 69 -9.73 -2.67 -3.63
N GLU A 70 -10.59 -1.70 -3.31
CA GLU A 70 -10.68 -0.41 -3.99
C GLU A 70 -9.34 0.34 -3.99
N PHE A 71 -8.59 0.30 -2.88
CA PHE A 71 -7.24 0.90 -2.83
C PHE A 71 -6.29 0.28 -3.86
N LEU A 72 -6.28 -1.05 -3.99
CA LEU A 72 -5.43 -1.72 -4.97
C LEU A 72 -5.94 -1.53 -6.40
N ASP A 73 -7.26 -1.42 -6.58
CA ASP A 73 -7.87 -1.12 -7.88
C ASP A 73 -7.49 0.29 -8.35
N MET A 74 -7.43 1.27 -7.44
CA MET A 74 -6.94 2.61 -7.76
C MET A 74 -5.47 2.61 -8.19
N TYR A 75 -4.63 1.83 -7.50
CA TYR A 75 -3.23 1.67 -7.88
C TYR A 75 -3.08 1.00 -9.25
N GLU A 76 -3.80 -0.09 -9.47
CA GLU A 76 -3.79 -0.84 -10.73
C GLU A 76 -4.25 0.04 -11.91
N ALA A 77 -5.35 0.78 -11.74
CA ALA A 77 -5.85 1.73 -12.73
C ALA A 77 -4.80 2.80 -13.05
N TYR A 78 -4.15 3.38 -12.04
CA TYR A 78 -3.10 4.37 -12.23
C TYR A 78 -1.93 3.80 -13.06
N THR A 79 -1.44 2.60 -12.73
CA THR A 79 -0.32 1.98 -13.46
C THR A 79 -0.68 1.62 -14.91
N ALA A 80 -1.95 1.29 -15.17
CA ALA A 80 -2.44 1.02 -16.52
C ALA A 80 -2.54 2.31 -17.37
N GLU A 81 -2.91 3.43 -16.76
CA GLU A 81 -2.96 4.75 -17.41
C GLU A 81 -1.58 5.37 -17.62
N HIS A 82 -0.60 5.03 -16.77
CA HIS A 82 0.76 5.59 -16.78
C HIS A 82 1.83 4.50 -16.97
N PRO A 83 1.83 3.75 -18.09
CA PRO A 83 2.76 2.63 -18.28
C PRO A 83 4.24 3.05 -18.36
N GLY A 84 4.52 4.34 -18.54
CA GLY A 84 5.87 4.91 -18.47
C GLY A 84 6.39 5.14 -17.05
N GLU A 85 5.50 5.19 -16.06
CA GLU A 85 5.82 5.43 -14.66
C GLU A 85 5.80 4.11 -13.89
N LYS A 86 6.99 3.61 -13.54
CA LYS A 86 7.17 2.35 -12.82
C LYS A 86 7.20 2.57 -11.32
N LEU A 87 6.14 3.15 -10.78
CA LEU A 87 6.00 3.40 -9.35
C LEU A 87 5.52 2.13 -8.65
N ASN A 88 6.13 1.81 -7.51
CA ASN A 88 5.58 0.82 -6.57
C ASN A 88 4.46 1.45 -5.71
N ILE A 89 3.79 0.67 -4.86
CA ILE A 89 2.64 1.17 -4.08
C ILE A 89 3.07 2.31 -3.15
N GLN A 90 4.19 2.18 -2.45
CA GLN A 90 4.71 3.21 -1.55
C GLN A 90 4.96 4.54 -2.29
N GLN A 91 5.57 4.49 -3.47
CA GLN A 91 5.85 5.66 -4.30
C GLN A 91 4.57 6.29 -4.84
N TRP A 92 3.67 5.48 -5.40
CA TRP A 92 2.37 5.94 -5.86
C TRP A 92 1.55 6.58 -4.73
N VAL A 93 1.60 6.01 -3.52
CA VAL A 93 0.90 6.58 -2.37
C VAL A 93 1.45 7.95 -2.01
N LYS A 94 2.79 8.10 -2.00
CA LYS A 94 3.45 9.37 -1.69
C LYS A 94 3.16 10.45 -2.74
N LEU A 95 3.12 10.07 -4.01
CA LEU A 95 3.03 11.02 -5.13
C LEU A 95 1.58 11.35 -5.52
N HIS A 96 0.68 10.35 -5.54
CA HIS A 96 -0.62 10.51 -6.19
C HIS A 96 -1.82 10.16 -5.32
N TYR A 97 -1.67 9.25 -4.34
CA TYR A 97 -2.79 8.88 -3.48
C TYR A 97 -3.18 9.97 -2.48
N PHE A 98 -2.18 10.76 -2.03
CA PHE A 98 -2.39 11.90 -1.12
C PHE A 98 -2.39 13.26 -1.83
N GLU A 99 -2.24 13.32 -3.16
CA GLU A 99 -2.34 14.57 -3.90
C GLU A 99 -3.72 15.22 -3.67
N GLU A 100 -3.67 16.49 -3.29
CA GLU A 100 -4.77 17.25 -2.73
C GLU A 100 -5.96 17.36 -3.70
N LYS A 101 -7.14 16.87 -3.26
CA LYS A 101 -8.40 17.33 -3.86
C LYS A 101 -8.58 18.81 -3.49
N PRO A 102 -8.78 19.74 -4.45
CA PRO A 102 -8.97 21.15 -4.14
C PRO A 102 -10.17 21.34 -3.20
N GLY A 103 -9.94 21.93 -2.03
CA GLY A 103 -10.97 22.24 -1.03
C GLY A 103 -10.84 21.55 0.34
N ARG A 104 -9.81 20.72 0.58
CA ARG A 104 -9.42 20.30 1.94
C ARG A 104 -8.13 20.99 2.34
N GLU A 105 -8.10 21.57 3.54
CA GLU A 105 -6.89 22.16 4.11
C GLU A 105 -5.74 21.15 4.05
N ILE A 106 -4.59 21.63 3.56
CA ILE A 106 -3.31 20.92 3.56
C ILE A 106 -3.07 20.39 4.98
N ALA A 107 -3.11 19.07 5.13
CA ALA A 107 -2.84 18.48 6.44
C ALA A 107 -1.36 18.72 6.78
N ALA A 108 -1.09 19.25 7.98
CA ALA A 108 0.20 19.75 8.47
C ALA A 108 1.40 18.78 8.46
N TRP A 109 1.29 17.63 7.79
CA TRP A 109 2.32 16.61 7.65
C TRP A 109 2.84 16.44 6.21
N TYR A 110 2.31 17.17 5.23
CA TYR A 110 2.84 17.23 3.87
C TYR A 110 3.75 18.47 3.73
N ASP A 111 5.06 18.25 3.57
CA ASP A 111 6.08 19.30 3.50
C ASP A 111 6.51 19.64 2.06
N GLY A 112 5.88 19.04 1.05
CA GLY A 112 6.09 19.37 -0.37
C GLY A 112 7.47 19.00 -0.92
N VAL A 113 8.24 18.13 -0.26
CA VAL A 113 9.57 17.74 -0.73
C VAL A 113 9.51 16.45 -1.55
N LEU A 114 9.72 16.56 -2.86
CA LEU A 114 10.07 15.43 -3.72
C LEU A 114 11.52 15.01 -3.41
N TYR A 115 11.73 13.79 -2.94
CA TYR A 115 13.07 13.24 -2.78
C TYR A 115 13.65 12.95 -4.18
N PRO A 116 14.82 13.53 -4.54
CA PRO A 116 15.47 13.19 -5.80
C PRO A 116 15.95 11.74 -5.77
N GLU A 117 15.91 11.09 -6.94
CA GLU A 117 16.42 9.74 -7.17
C GLU A 117 17.83 9.60 -6.58
N VAL A 118 18.01 8.58 -5.74
CA VAL A 118 19.31 8.26 -5.16
C VAL A 118 20.09 7.47 -6.21
N ASP A 119 21.01 8.15 -6.87
CA ASP A 119 22.05 7.54 -7.70
C ASP A 119 23.11 6.88 -6.79
N SER A 120 23.19 5.55 -6.79
CA SER A 120 24.42 4.76 -6.55
C SER A 120 24.19 3.26 -6.77
#